data_AF-W2EVC5-F1
#
_entry.id   AF-W2EVC5-F1
#
_cell.length_a   1.000
_cell.length_b   1.000
_cell.length_c   1.000
_cell.angle_alpha   90.00
_cell.angle_beta   90.00
_cell.angle_gamma   90.00
#
_symmetry.space_group_name_H-M   'P 1'
#
loop_
_entity.id
_entity.type
_entity.pdbx_description
1 polymer ?
#
loop_
_entity_poly.entity_id
_entity_poly.type
_entity_poly.pdbx_seq_one_letter_code
_entity_poly.pdbx_strand_id
1 'polypeptide(L)'
;MYPLLLRIARHEARRRAPVLDLDGPELEDIAHQATADALMAIGERLDRFRGEARFTTWASKFVIFDVATKMNRHFWRRHEVPYDQEDWSRIASRFNVGPDDEAHVREFATAVSTAVEENLSERQRTVFVATVLNGMPMDLLADELGSTHNALYKVLFDARKKLRAALVASGHLPEAPEARSA
;
A
#
# COMPACT_ATOMS: atom_id res chain seq x y z
N MET A 1 -3.00 31.67 4.57
CA MET A 1 -2.40 30.35 4.22
C MET A 1 -3.40 29.21 4.32
N TYR A 2 -4.11 29.06 5.46
CA TYR A 2 -5.14 28.03 5.65
C TYR A 2 -6.13 27.87 4.47
N PRO A 3 -6.74 28.95 3.90
CA PRO A 3 -7.73 28.77 2.83
C PRO A 3 -7.15 28.19 1.53
N LEU A 4 -5.86 28.44 1.27
CA LEU A 4 -5.16 27.87 0.12
C LEU A 4 -4.93 26.37 0.32
N LEU A 5 -4.39 25.99 1.48
CA LEU A 5 -4.13 24.60 1.81
C LEU A 5 -5.42 23.78 1.89
N LEU A 6 -6.49 24.34 2.46
CA LEU A 6 -7.80 23.68 2.48
C LEU A 6 -8.36 23.42 1.08
N ARG A 7 -8.18 24.37 0.14
CA ARG A 7 -8.59 24.17 -1.26
C ARG A 7 -7.83 23.00 -1.90
N ILE A 8 -6.53 22.92 -1.64
CA ILE A 8 -5.68 21.82 -2.12
C ILE A 8 -6.09 20.50 -1.48
N ALA A 9 -6.36 20.49 -0.17
CA ALA A 9 -6.79 19.32 0.56
C ALA A 9 -8.11 18.76 0.00
N ARG A 10 -9.11 19.61 -0.20
CA ARG A 10 -10.40 19.22 -0.81
C ARG A 10 -10.22 18.67 -2.23
N HIS A 11 -9.33 19.26 -3.02
CA HIS A 11 -9.07 18.78 -4.37
C HIS A 11 -8.40 17.40 -4.35
N GLU A 12 -7.37 17.22 -3.52
CA GLU A 12 -6.66 15.93 -3.39
C GLU A 12 -7.57 14.84 -2.81
N ALA A 13 -8.42 15.18 -1.84
CA ALA A 13 -9.39 14.26 -1.26
C ALA A 13 -10.40 13.76 -2.31
N ARG A 14 -11.00 14.67 -3.08
CA ARG A 14 -11.90 14.31 -4.18
C ARG A 14 -11.21 13.52 -5.29
N ARG A 15 -9.95 13.84 -5.60
CA ARG A 15 -9.16 13.10 -6.59
C ARG A 15 -8.93 11.64 -6.18
N ARG A 16 -8.81 11.37 -4.88
CA ARG A 16 -8.55 10.03 -4.33
C ARG A 16 -9.80 9.24 -3.95
N ALA A 17 -10.92 9.92 -3.70
CA ALA A 17 -12.16 9.31 -3.25
C ALA A 17 -12.61 8.08 -4.08
N PRO A 18 -12.57 8.10 -5.43
CA PRO A 18 -13.02 6.95 -6.23
C PRO A 18 -12.17 5.69 -6.06
N VAL A 19 -10.89 5.84 -5.66
CA VAL A 19 -9.97 4.70 -5.47
C VAL A 19 -10.23 4.00 -4.14
N LEU A 20 -10.85 4.70 -3.18
CA LEU A 20 -11.03 4.23 -1.81
C LEU A 20 -12.52 4.06 -1.44
N ASP A 21 -13.44 4.22 -2.39
CA ASP A 21 -14.89 4.14 -2.15
C ASP A 21 -15.35 4.98 -0.93
N LEU A 22 -14.76 6.17 -0.77
CA LEU A 22 -15.03 7.10 0.33
C LEU A 22 -15.94 8.23 -0.15
N ASP A 23 -17.04 8.48 0.56
CA ASP A 23 -18.04 9.48 0.16
C ASP A 23 -18.42 10.50 1.26
N GLY A 24 -18.81 11.69 0.82
CA GLY A 24 -19.58 12.65 1.61
C GLY A 24 -18.80 13.42 2.69
N PRO A 25 -19.38 13.61 3.91
CA PRO A 25 -18.86 14.52 4.95
C PRO A 25 -17.47 14.11 5.47
N GLU A 26 -17.10 12.85 5.34
CA GLU A 26 -15.79 12.32 5.76
C GLU A 26 -14.63 12.95 4.97
N LEU A 27 -14.83 13.26 3.68
CA LEU A 27 -13.82 13.92 2.86
C LEU A 27 -13.56 15.36 3.32
N GLU A 28 -14.59 16.04 3.81
CA GLU A 28 -14.50 17.41 4.29
C GLU A 28 -13.76 17.45 5.63
N ASP A 29 -14.06 16.53 6.54
CA ASP A 29 -13.34 16.37 7.81
C ASP A 29 -11.86 16.06 7.59
N ILE A 30 -11.53 15.13 6.67
CA ILE A 30 -10.16 14.80 6.29
C ILE A 30 -9.45 16.05 5.75
N ALA A 31 -10.10 16.85 4.91
CA ALA A 31 -9.52 18.05 4.34
C ALA A 31 -9.20 19.10 5.41
N HIS A 32 -10.11 19.30 6.38
CA HIS A 32 -9.90 20.21 7.49
C HIS A 32 -8.77 19.76 8.42
N GLN A 33 -8.75 18.49 8.80
CA GLN A 33 -7.70 17.92 9.66
C GLN A 33 -6.33 17.96 8.98
N ALA A 34 -6.23 17.52 7.72
CA ALA A 34 -4.97 17.55 6.97
C ALA A 34 -4.44 18.97 6.80
N THR A 35 -5.33 19.96 6.64
CA THR A 35 -4.91 21.37 6.56
C THR A 35 -4.34 21.88 7.88
N ALA A 36 -4.95 21.52 9.02
CA ALA A 36 -4.48 21.90 10.33
C ALA A 36 -3.11 21.28 10.64
N ASP A 37 -2.95 19.97 10.40
CA ASP A 37 -1.70 19.25 10.62
C ASP A 37 -0.58 19.76 9.72
N ALA A 38 -0.88 20.02 8.44
CA ALA A 38 0.10 20.59 7.52
C ALA A 38 0.59 21.96 7.99
N LEU A 39 -0.27 22.81 8.56
CA LEU A 39 0.14 24.10 9.10
C LEU A 39 1.08 23.97 10.31
N MET A 40 0.82 23.00 11.19
CA MET A 40 1.73 22.71 12.31
C MET A 40 3.08 22.23 11.80
N ALA A 41 3.09 21.25 10.89
CA ALA A 41 4.31 20.70 10.29
C ALA A 41 5.12 21.74 9.48
N ILE A 42 4.43 22.69 8.82
CA ILE A 42 5.06 23.82 8.14
C ILE A 42 5.72 24.75 9.17
N GLY A 43 5.04 25.06 10.27
CA GLY A 43 5.58 25.91 11.34
C GLY A 43 6.85 25.32 11.95
N GLU A 44 6.86 24.02 12.20
CA GLU A 44 8.02 23.29 12.76
C GLU A 44 9.23 23.19 11.82
N ARG A 45 9.03 23.37 10.51
CA ARG A 45 10.06 23.16 9.48
C ARG A 45 10.35 24.40 8.66
N LEU A 46 9.87 25.56 9.11
CA LEU A 46 10.00 26.82 8.39
C LEU A 46 11.48 27.22 8.20
N ASP A 47 12.31 26.94 9.20
CA ASP A 47 13.76 27.12 9.20
C ASP A 47 14.48 26.24 8.15
N ARG A 48 13.85 25.14 7.73
CA ARG A 48 14.40 24.20 6.74
C ARG A 48 14.01 24.55 5.31
N PHE A 49 13.21 25.59 5.08
CA PHE A 49 12.81 26.01 3.74
C PHE A 49 13.97 26.71 3.02
N ARG A 50 14.51 26.04 2.00
CA ARG A 50 15.70 26.48 1.25
C ARG A 50 15.44 27.53 0.16
N GLY A 51 14.19 27.85 -0.15
CA GLY A 51 13.86 28.84 -1.19
C GLY A 51 14.01 28.37 -2.64
N GLU A 52 14.33 27.10 -2.89
CA GLU A 52 14.53 26.53 -4.24
C GLU A 52 13.23 26.44 -5.08
N ALA A 53 12.08 26.56 -4.43
CA ALA A 53 10.76 26.63 -5.07
C ALA A 53 9.90 27.71 -4.39
N ARG A 54 8.74 28.04 -4.97
CA ARG A 54 7.76 28.90 -4.28
C ARG A 54 7.36 28.26 -2.95
N PHE A 55 7.30 29.07 -1.89
CA PHE A 55 6.90 28.61 -0.55
C PHE A 55 5.56 27.84 -0.57
N THR A 56 4.59 28.33 -1.35
CA THR A 56 3.29 27.66 -1.49
C THR A 56 3.41 26.28 -2.12
N THR A 57 4.29 26.06 -3.08
CA THR A 57 4.55 24.74 -3.70
C THR A 57 5.15 23.78 -2.68
N TRP A 58 6.10 24.25 -1.87
CA TRP A 58 6.68 23.46 -0.79
C TRP A 58 5.65 23.12 0.30
N ALA A 59 4.89 24.12 0.77
CA ALA A 59 3.81 23.96 1.75
C ALA A 59 2.69 23.02 1.26
N SER A 60 2.37 23.05 -0.04
CA SER A 60 1.34 22.19 -0.63
C SER A 60 1.66 20.70 -0.52
N LYS A 61 2.95 20.32 -0.50
CA LYS A 61 3.33 18.92 -0.33
C LYS A 61 2.87 18.35 1.00
N PHE A 62 2.96 19.12 2.09
CA PHE A 62 2.52 18.69 3.41
C PHE A 62 1.05 18.30 3.42
N VAL A 63 0.18 19.19 2.93
CA VAL A 63 -1.26 18.91 2.92
C VAL A 63 -1.63 17.75 1.99
N ILE A 64 -0.94 17.60 0.86
CA ILE A 64 -1.14 16.46 -0.06
C ILE A 64 -0.75 15.14 0.62
N PHE A 65 0.38 15.10 1.33
CA PHE A 65 0.82 13.91 2.06
C PHE A 65 -0.09 13.59 3.24
N ASP A 66 -0.55 14.60 3.98
CA ASP A 66 -1.46 14.40 5.12
C ASP A 66 -2.84 13.90 4.67
N VAL A 67 -3.39 14.43 3.57
CA VAL A 67 -4.63 13.89 2.98
C VAL A 67 -4.44 12.43 2.58
N ALA A 68 -3.36 12.10 1.85
CA ALA A 68 -3.08 10.73 1.43
C ALA A 68 -3.00 9.77 2.63
N THR A 69 -2.29 10.17 3.68
CA THR A 69 -2.09 9.38 4.90
C THR A 69 -3.40 9.15 5.63
N LYS A 70 -4.21 10.21 5.81
CA LYS A 70 -5.50 10.12 6.51
C LYS A 70 -6.52 9.32 5.72
N MET A 71 -6.62 9.50 4.41
CA MET A 71 -7.54 8.72 3.57
C MET A 71 -7.18 7.24 3.57
N ASN A 72 -5.89 6.88 3.44
CA ASN A 72 -5.47 5.49 3.54
C ASN A 72 -5.83 4.92 4.92
N ARG A 73 -5.53 5.65 6.00
CA ARG A 73 -5.85 5.24 7.36
C ARG A 73 -7.36 5.06 7.59
N HIS A 74 -8.19 5.95 7.05
CA HIS A 74 -9.65 5.85 7.14
C HIS A 74 -10.18 4.65 6.34
N PHE A 75 -9.72 4.49 5.10
CA PHE A 75 -10.07 3.36 4.25
C PHE A 75 -9.79 2.03 4.95
N TRP A 76 -8.56 1.84 5.45
CA TRP A 76 -8.11 0.60 6.09
C TRP A 76 -8.67 0.36 7.50
N ARG A 77 -9.11 1.40 8.23
CA ARG A 77 -9.82 1.21 9.51
C ARG A 77 -11.29 0.87 9.34
N ARG A 78 -11.95 1.46 8.33
CA ARG A 78 -13.39 1.30 8.11
C ARG A 78 -13.69 0.04 7.30
N HIS A 79 -12.82 -0.29 6.35
CA HIS A 79 -12.78 -1.61 5.79
C HIS A 79 -12.00 -2.47 6.77
N GLU A 80 -12.70 -3.11 7.70
CA GLU A 80 -12.27 -4.40 8.25
C GLU A 80 -12.16 -5.37 7.07
N VAL A 81 -11.21 -5.16 6.14
CA VAL A 81 -10.78 -6.22 5.22
C VAL A 81 -10.05 -7.14 6.17
N PRO A 82 -10.71 -8.20 6.66
CA PRO A 82 -10.03 -9.03 7.60
C PRO A 82 -8.88 -9.66 6.81
N TYR A 83 -7.72 -9.77 7.46
CA TYR A 83 -6.51 -10.32 6.84
C TYR A 83 -6.70 -11.75 6.27
N ASP A 84 -7.87 -12.34 6.55
CA ASP A 84 -8.36 -13.64 6.13
C ASP A 84 -9.12 -13.63 4.78
N GLN A 85 -9.47 -12.47 4.21
CA GLN A 85 -10.13 -12.42 2.91
C GLN A 85 -9.11 -12.67 1.80
N GLU A 86 -8.96 -13.94 1.53
CA GLU A 86 -8.11 -14.49 0.51
C GLU A 86 -8.81 -14.52 -0.84
N ASP A 87 -9.03 -13.33 -1.39
CA ASP A 87 -9.50 -13.19 -2.76
C ASP A 87 -8.33 -13.33 -3.75
N TRP A 88 -7.84 -14.55 -3.93
CA TRP A 88 -6.75 -14.89 -4.84
C TRP A 88 -7.07 -14.56 -6.31
N SER A 89 -8.35 -14.34 -6.66
CA SER A 89 -8.74 -13.85 -8.00
C SER A 89 -8.17 -12.46 -8.32
N ARG A 90 -7.83 -11.67 -7.28
CA ARG A 90 -7.12 -10.38 -7.43
C ARG A 90 -5.70 -10.50 -7.93
N ILE A 91 -5.06 -11.65 -7.74
CA ILE A 91 -3.75 -11.91 -8.35
C ILE A 91 -3.94 -12.09 -9.85
N ALA A 92 -4.96 -12.85 -10.26
CA ALA A 92 -5.26 -13.07 -11.66
C ALA A 92 -5.58 -11.77 -12.41
N SER A 93 -6.39 -10.88 -11.80
CA SER A 93 -6.77 -9.61 -12.42
C SER A 93 -5.63 -8.59 -12.58
N ARG A 94 -4.48 -8.79 -11.91
CA ARG A 94 -3.29 -7.93 -12.06
C ARG A 94 -2.45 -8.28 -13.27
N PHE A 95 -2.49 -9.53 -13.71
CA PHE A 95 -1.93 -9.91 -14.98
C PHE A 95 -2.96 -9.50 -16.02
N ASN A 96 -2.76 -8.35 -16.67
CA ASN A 96 -3.64 -7.84 -17.71
C ASN A 96 -3.47 -8.70 -18.98
N VAL A 97 -3.93 -9.95 -18.93
CA VAL A 97 -3.70 -10.97 -19.95
C VAL A 97 -4.95 -11.15 -20.82
N GLY A 98 -4.72 -11.50 -22.09
CA GLY A 98 -5.81 -11.78 -23.02
C GLY A 98 -6.58 -13.06 -22.66
N PRO A 99 -7.76 -13.28 -23.27
CA PRO A 99 -8.65 -14.41 -22.98
C PRO A 99 -7.99 -15.79 -23.15
N ASP A 100 -6.99 -15.91 -24.04
CA ASP A 100 -6.27 -17.17 -24.28
C ASP A 100 -5.35 -17.60 -23.10
N ASP A 101 -5.01 -16.68 -22.20
CA ASP A 101 -4.07 -16.93 -21.10
C ASP A 101 -4.75 -17.05 -19.72
N GLU A 102 -6.09 -16.90 -19.64
CA GLU A 102 -6.83 -16.94 -18.37
C GLU A 102 -6.64 -18.25 -17.60
N ALA A 103 -6.50 -19.37 -18.30
CA ALA A 103 -6.30 -20.69 -17.68
C ALA A 103 -4.94 -20.77 -16.97
N HIS A 104 -3.86 -20.32 -17.62
CA HIS A 104 -2.52 -20.28 -17.05
C HIS A 104 -2.46 -19.32 -15.85
N VAL A 105 -3.13 -18.18 -15.93
CA VAL A 105 -3.18 -17.20 -14.84
C VAL A 105 -3.92 -17.76 -13.62
N ARG A 106 -5.05 -18.47 -13.83
CA ARG A 106 -5.77 -19.14 -12.74
C ARG A 106 -4.94 -20.24 -12.10
N GLU A 107 -4.29 -21.07 -12.91
CA GLU A 107 -3.39 -22.12 -12.42
C GLU A 107 -2.25 -21.53 -11.57
N PHE A 108 -1.63 -20.46 -12.05
CA PHE A 108 -0.58 -19.75 -11.31
C PHE A 108 -1.12 -19.15 -10.00
N ALA A 109 -2.30 -18.55 -10.01
CA ALA A 109 -2.93 -18.01 -8.80
C ALA A 109 -3.20 -19.11 -7.76
N THR A 110 -3.68 -20.29 -8.19
CA THR A 110 -3.84 -21.46 -7.32
C THR A 110 -2.51 -21.97 -6.77
N ALA A 111 -1.47 -22.02 -7.59
CA ALA A 111 -0.14 -22.40 -7.12
C ALA A 111 0.40 -21.44 -6.04
N VAL A 112 0.17 -20.13 -6.21
CA VAL A 112 0.54 -19.12 -5.22
C VAL A 112 -0.25 -19.31 -3.92
N SER A 113 -1.57 -19.53 -4.00
CA SER A 113 -2.40 -19.73 -2.80
C SER A 113 -1.95 -20.96 -2.02
N THR A 114 -1.72 -22.09 -2.68
CA THR A 114 -1.23 -23.32 -2.05
C THR A 114 0.16 -23.12 -1.43
N ALA A 115 1.07 -22.45 -2.14
CA ALA A 115 2.40 -22.16 -1.60
C ALA A 115 2.34 -21.27 -0.34
N VAL A 116 1.41 -20.31 -0.30
CA VAL A 116 1.17 -19.46 0.87
C VAL A 116 0.65 -20.26 2.05
N GLU A 117 -0.32 -21.14 1.82
CA GLU A 117 -0.91 -22.00 2.84
C GLU A 117 0.10 -22.97 3.47
N GLU A 118 0.92 -23.60 2.63
CA GLU A 118 1.79 -24.68 3.08
C GLU A 118 3.15 -24.21 3.62
N ASN A 119 3.67 -23.07 3.15
CA ASN A 119 5.07 -22.68 3.39
C ASN A 119 5.25 -21.46 4.30
N LEU A 120 4.23 -20.61 4.43
CA LEU A 120 4.32 -19.40 5.24
C LEU A 120 3.84 -19.66 6.67
N SER A 121 4.51 -19.04 7.65
CA SER A 121 3.94 -18.94 8.99
C SER A 121 2.71 -18.02 8.98
N GLU A 122 1.87 -18.12 10.00
CA GLU A 122 0.70 -17.25 10.18
C GLU A 122 1.06 -15.76 10.02
N ARG A 123 2.10 -15.30 10.73
CA ARG A 123 2.59 -13.92 10.61
C ARG A 123 3.10 -13.56 9.21
N GLN A 124 3.73 -14.50 8.50
CA GLN A 124 4.17 -14.27 7.12
C GLN A 124 2.98 -14.18 6.16
N ARG A 125 1.97 -15.05 6.34
CA ARG A 125 0.71 -15.05 5.58
C ARG A 125 -0.05 -13.74 5.77
N THR A 126 -0.26 -13.31 7.02
CA THR A 126 -0.92 -12.02 7.34
C THR A 126 -0.23 -10.86 6.64
N VAL A 127 1.10 -10.73 6.77
CA VAL A 127 1.85 -9.63 6.16
C VAL A 127 1.81 -9.70 4.63
N PHE A 128 1.93 -10.90 4.05
CA PHE A 128 1.87 -11.08 2.60
C PHE A 128 0.49 -10.74 2.04
N VAL A 129 -0.59 -11.27 2.63
CA VAL A 129 -1.97 -11.01 2.20
C VAL A 129 -2.30 -9.52 2.35
N ALA A 130 -2.02 -8.91 3.51
CA ALA A 130 -2.25 -7.49 3.75
C ALA A 130 -1.60 -6.60 2.67
N THR A 131 -0.32 -6.84 2.39
CA THR A 131 0.49 -5.93 1.58
C THR A 131 0.43 -6.24 0.10
N VAL A 132 0.53 -7.52 -0.25
CA VAL A 132 0.58 -7.97 -1.64
C VAL A 132 -0.83 -8.18 -2.16
N LEU A 133 -1.70 -8.91 -1.46
CA LEU A 133 -3.04 -9.19 -1.98
C LEU A 133 -3.95 -7.97 -1.84
N ASN A 134 -4.01 -7.38 -0.65
CA ASN A 134 -4.94 -6.29 -0.34
C ASN A 134 -4.37 -4.90 -0.69
N GLY A 135 -3.05 -4.77 -0.81
CA GLY A 135 -2.43 -3.49 -1.17
C GLY A 135 -2.34 -2.49 0.01
N MET A 136 -2.45 -2.98 1.25
CA MET A 136 -2.30 -2.16 2.44
C MET A 136 -0.88 -1.55 2.48
N PRO A 137 -0.76 -0.22 2.67
CA PRO A 137 0.53 0.42 2.90
C PRO A 137 1.24 -0.18 4.12
N MET A 138 2.53 -0.47 3.97
CA MET A 138 3.38 -1.03 5.03
C MET A 138 3.30 -0.25 6.34
N ASP A 139 3.16 1.08 6.24
CA ASP A 139 3.14 1.96 7.40
C ASP A 139 1.88 1.81 8.25
N LEU A 140 0.74 1.55 7.59
CA LEU A 140 -0.50 1.28 8.31
C LEU A 140 -0.47 -0.12 8.95
N LEU A 141 0.07 -1.10 8.23
CA LEU A 141 0.22 -2.45 8.77
C LEU A 141 1.18 -2.48 9.98
N ALA A 142 2.24 -1.66 9.96
CA ALA A 142 3.17 -1.53 11.08
C ALA A 142 2.48 -0.96 12.32
N ASP A 143 1.72 0.12 12.16
CA ASP A 143 0.91 0.72 13.23
C ASP A 143 -0.08 -0.32 13.80
N GLU A 144 -0.75 -1.08 12.94
CA GLU A 144 -1.79 -2.02 13.36
C GLU A 144 -1.25 -3.28 14.06
N LEU A 145 -0.14 -3.84 13.56
CA LEU A 145 0.50 -5.00 14.16
C LEU A 145 1.43 -4.64 15.33
N GLY A 146 1.49 -3.37 15.75
CA GLY A 146 2.42 -2.90 16.77
C GLY A 146 3.88 -3.22 16.42
N SER A 147 4.25 -3.08 15.15
CA SER A 147 5.55 -3.44 14.60
C SER A 147 6.25 -2.25 13.95
N THR A 148 7.42 -2.47 13.37
CA THR A 148 8.17 -1.44 12.62
C THR A 148 8.21 -1.80 11.14
N HIS A 149 8.33 -0.79 10.26
CA HIS A 149 8.50 -1.03 8.82
C HIS A 149 9.62 -2.03 8.54
N ASN A 150 10.78 -1.87 9.18
CA ASN A 150 11.93 -2.75 8.98
C ASN A 150 11.63 -4.21 9.35
N ALA A 151 10.91 -4.43 10.45
CA ALA A 151 10.50 -5.77 10.85
C ALA A 151 9.52 -6.38 9.84
N LEU A 152 8.53 -5.62 9.38
CA LEU A 152 7.57 -6.09 8.39
C LEU A 152 8.22 -6.33 7.01
N TYR A 153 9.16 -5.47 6.58
CA TYR A 153 9.91 -5.68 5.35
C TYR A 153 10.72 -6.98 5.41
N LYS A 154 11.34 -7.30 6.55
CA LYS A 154 12.03 -8.58 6.75
C LYS A 154 11.06 -9.75 6.63
N VAL A 155 9.90 -9.69 7.30
CA VAL A 155 8.87 -10.73 7.21
C VAL A 155 8.41 -10.95 5.77
N LEU A 156 8.13 -9.87 5.04
CA LEU A 156 7.70 -9.93 3.65
C LEU A 156 8.79 -10.46 2.73
N PHE A 157 10.05 -10.09 2.96
CA PHE A 157 11.20 -10.61 2.24
C PHE A 157 11.35 -12.13 2.43
N ASP A 158 11.31 -12.59 3.68
CA ASP A 158 11.41 -14.02 4.01
C ASP A 158 10.23 -14.81 3.41
N ALA A 159 9.02 -14.24 3.43
CA ALA A 159 7.85 -14.82 2.78
C ALA A 159 8.06 -14.98 1.26
N ARG A 160 8.46 -13.91 0.56
CA ARG A 160 8.73 -13.95 -0.89
C ARG A 160 9.81 -14.97 -1.25
N LYS A 161 10.86 -15.10 -0.43
CA LYS A 161 11.92 -16.08 -0.65
C LYS A 161 11.40 -17.51 -0.58
N LYS A 162 10.58 -17.83 0.43
CA LYS A 162 9.94 -19.15 0.57
C LYS A 162 8.99 -19.45 -0.58
N LEU A 163 8.11 -18.52 -0.92
CA LEU A 163 7.17 -18.69 -2.04
C LEU A 163 7.90 -18.89 -3.36
N ARG A 164 8.96 -18.12 -3.63
CA ARG A 164 9.77 -18.33 -4.82
C ARG A 164 10.36 -19.74 -4.88
N ALA A 165 10.92 -20.23 -3.78
CA ALA A 165 11.48 -21.58 -3.74
C ALA A 165 10.40 -22.65 -3.99
N ALA A 166 9.22 -22.51 -3.37
CA ALA A 166 8.10 -23.43 -3.57
C ALA A 166 7.60 -23.42 -5.03
N LEU A 167 7.42 -22.24 -5.62
CA LEU A 167 6.96 -22.08 -7.00
C LEU A 167 7.97 -22.54 -8.05
N VAL A 168 9.27 -22.45 -7.76
CA VAL A 168 10.31 -23.06 -8.61
C VAL A 168 10.25 -24.58 -8.52
N ALA A 169 10.13 -25.13 -7.30
CA ALA A 169 10.06 -26.58 -7.09
C ALA A 169 8.82 -27.22 -7.74
N SER A 170 7.70 -26.49 -7.82
CA SER A 170 6.47 -26.94 -8.51
C SER A 170 6.44 -26.60 -10.00
N GLY A 171 7.49 -25.98 -10.56
CA GLY A 171 7.60 -25.70 -11.99
C GLY A 171 6.82 -24.47 -12.48
N HIS A 172 6.24 -23.68 -11.58
CA HIS A 172 5.50 -22.46 -11.93
C HIS A 172 6.40 -21.21 -12.10
N LEU A 173 7.66 -21.27 -11.66
CA LEU A 173 8.66 -20.23 -11.91
C LEU A 173 9.95 -20.83 -12.46
N PRO A 174 10.65 -20.12 -13.37
CA PRO A 174 11.97 -20.54 -13.82
C PRO A 174 12.98 -20.45 -12.67
N GLU A 175 13.92 -21.39 -12.63
CA GLU A 175 15.10 -21.29 -11.78
C GLU A 175 15.80 -19.94 -12.03
N ALA A 176 16.27 -19.30 -10.96
CA ALA A 176 17.00 -18.05 -11.12
C ALA A 176 18.23 -18.31 -12.01
N PRO A 177 18.53 -17.49 -13.02
CA PRO A 177 19.73 -17.67 -13.81
C PRO A 177 20.93 -17.63 -12.86
N GLU A 178 21.74 -18.68 -12.87
CA GLU A 178 23.02 -18.69 -12.15
C GLU A 178 23.78 -17.42 -12.54
N ALA A 179 24.06 -16.58 -11.54
CA ALA A 179 24.82 -15.37 -11.76
C ALA A 179 26.15 -15.78 -12.40
N ARG A 180 26.35 -15.40 -13.68
CA ARG A 180 27.63 -15.61 -14.38
C ARG A 180 28.73 -15.02 -13.51
N SER A 181 29.50 -15.89 -12.88
CA SER A 181 30.76 -15.50 -12.26
C SER A 181 31.72 -15.15 -13.40
N ALA A 182 32.10 -13.88 -13.44
CA ALA A 182 33.20 -13.38 -14.27
C ALA A 182 34.54 -13.76 -13.64
#